data_AF-A0A537AHV9-F1
#
_entry.id   AF-A0A537AHV9-F1
#
_cell.length_a   1.000
_cell.length_b   1.000
_cell.length_c   1.000
_cell.angle_alpha   90.00
_cell.angle_beta   90.00
_cell.angle_gamma   90.00
#
_symmetry.space_group_name_H-M   'P 1'
#
loop_
_entity.id
_entity.type
_entity.pdbx_description
1 polymer ?
#
loop_
_entity_poly.entity_id
_entity_poly.type
_entity_poly.pdbx_seq_one_letter_code
_entity_poly.pdbx_strand_id
1 'polypeptide(L)'
;MSCDNLRQQVEAMRAGARDQRSGAAQMLKEASSGRGKSADYLQAAKDYEEAAQHSENAAALYQQQLAACTSAPTSSKPPPIEHTVRESNTTAPSIIEVRWGDTFSSIAATITGDARKWRELYDPQNSHLENPDLIYAGSHFELVRQASGAQYLRLVEAQGGTPVATAGAAAKRAAAAPAAAAGLAQASRDEPDALVVGVLPNISAEKLMAQYEHMKHYLEALNTQKISISTSPNFKAFFESTMKGDYDLAVSAPHFARVAQLDRGLIPLVIYEPRINALLITPVDQSLGSAAELRGKVVAFANPQSLVAMYGLAWLGQQGLQPGKDFEVRGPRTDLGVGRMLLTGEATAAIMSNGEFRALPPEESARLKIADTIARIPNFVVLANPRLNRGLVARLKTQLKGFLANQDDGAAFATATGITAMSDVDEAQLRELDSYVEQTRRAMGIAK
;
A
#
# COMPACT_ATOMS: atom_id res chain seq x y z
N MET A 1 -13.95 -7.86 5.70
CA MET A 1 -14.84 -6.70 5.53
C MET A 1 -16.25 -7.14 5.92
N SER A 2 -16.98 -6.42 6.77
CA SER A 2 -18.37 -6.83 7.14
C SER A 2 -19.28 -6.85 5.91
N CYS A 3 -20.26 -7.76 5.85
CA CYS A 3 -21.25 -7.77 4.77
C CYS A 3 -22.00 -6.42 4.70
N ASP A 4 -22.12 -5.69 5.81
CA ASP A 4 -22.73 -4.35 5.83
C ASP A 4 -21.86 -3.29 5.14
N ASN A 5 -20.53 -3.35 5.32
CA ASN A 5 -19.61 -2.45 4.62
C ASN A 5 -19.61 -2.72 3.11
N LEU A 6 -19.69 -4.00 2.73
CA LEU A 6 -19.75 -4.41 1.34
C LEU A 6 -21.08 -3.98 0.68
N ARG A 7 -22.19 -4.03 1.42
CA ARG A 7 -23.49 -3.51 0.97
C ARG A 7 -23.45 -1.99 0.74
N GLN A 8 -22.92 -1.23 1.70
CA GLN A 8 -22.75 0.22 1.57
C GLN A 8 -21.88 0.59 0.36
N GLN A 9 -20.84 -0.20 0.08
CA GLN A 9 -19.94 0.03 -1.04
C GLN A 9 -20.63 -0.23 -2.40
N VAL A 10 -21.46 -1.28 -2.51
CA VAL A 10 -22.28 -1.52 -3.71
C VAL A 10 -23.29 -0.39 -3.93
N GLU A 11 -23.94 0.08 -2.86
CA GLU A 11 -24.90 1.20 -2.93
C GLU A 11 -24.23 2.50 -3.38
N ALA A 12 -23.05 2.81 -2.84
CA ALA A 12 -22.26 3.98 -3.24
C ALA A 12 -21.84 3.95 -4.71
N MET A 13 -21.37 2.80 -5.21
CA MET A 13 -20.99 2.64 -6.62
C MET A 13 -22.19 2.78 -7.58
N ARG A 14 -23.37 2.25 -7.18
CA ARG A 14 -24.62 2.44 -7.95
C ARG A 14 -25.15 3.86 -7.88
N ALA A 15 -24.96 4.57 -6.77
CA ALA A 15 -25.26 5.99 -6.67
C ALA A 15 -24.38 6.80 -7.63
N GLY A 16 -23.06 6.56 -7.59
CA GLY A 16 -22.11 7.17 -8.52
C GLY A 16 -22.47 6.93 -9.99
N ALA A 17 -22.83 5.69 -10.37
CA ALA A 17 -23.27 5.39 -11.73
C ALA A 17 -24.51 6.20 -12.17
N ARG A 18 -25.48 6.42 -11.27
CA ARG A 18 -26.68 7.24 -11.55
C ARG A 18 -26.34 8.72 -11.72
N ASP A 19 -25.39 9.22 -10.93
CA ASP A 19 -24.93 10.60 -11.04
C ASP A 19 -24.19 10.84 -12.36
N GLN A 20 -23.34 9.89 -12.78
CA GLN A 20 -22.63 9.93 -14.07
C GLN A 20 -23.61 9.91 -15.25
N ARG A 21 -24.63 9.04 -15.24
CA ARG A 21 -25.70 9.03 -16.27
C ARG A 21 -26.53 10.32 -16.30
N SER A 22 -26.74 10.93 -15.13
CA SER A 22 -27.41 12.24 -15.05
C SER A 22 -26.53 13.33 -15.69
N GLY A 23 -25.21 13.27 -15.49
CA GLY A 23 -24.23 14.11 -16.18
C GLY A 23 -24.27 13.94 -17.70
N ALA A 24 -24.30 12.69 -18.19
CA ALA A 24 -24.41 12.41 -19.63
C ALA A 24 -25.72 12.96 -20.22
N ALA A 25 -26.86 12.77 -19.55
CA ALA A 25 -28.14 13.32 -19.98
C ALA A 25 -28.13 14.85 -20.06
N GLN A 26 -27.43 15.51 -19.13
CA GLN A 26 -27.24 16.96 -19.15
C GLN A 26 -26.38 17.39 -20.34
N MET A 27 -25.27 16.69 -20.63
CA MET A 27 -24.42 17.00 -21.78
C MET A 27 -25.15 16.80 -23.12
N LEU A 28 -25.98 15.76 -23.25
CA LEU A 28 -26.83 15.54 -24.42
C LEU A 28 -27.87 16.67 -24.59
N LYS A 29 -28.43 17.16 -23.48
CA LYS A 29 -29.36 18.30 -23.50
C LYS A 29 -28.66 19.58 -23.99
N GLU A 30 -27.45 19.86 -23.50
CA GLU A 30 -26.67 21.03 -23.97
C GLU A 30 -26.26 20.88 -25.45
N ALA A 31 -25.87 19.67 -25.88
CA ALA A 31 -25.57 19.37 -27.29
C ALA A 31 -26.77 19.64 -28.22
N SER A 32 -28.00 19.36 -27.76
CA SER A 32 -29.25 19.59 -28.51
C SER A 32 -29.72 21.04 -28.51
N SER A 33 -29.21 21.89 -27.59
CA SER A 33 -29.64 23.28 -27.44
C SER A 33 -28.99 24.27 -28.43
N GLY A 34 -28.05 23.81 -29.26
CA GLY A 34 -27.42 24.62 -30.31
C GLY A 34 -26.43 25.69 -29.82
N ARG A 35 -26.17 25.81 -28.51
CA ARG A 35 -25.17 26.73 -27.94
C ARG A 35 -23.76 26.15 -28.04
N GLY A 36 -23.12 26.29 -29.20
CA GLY A 36 -21.66 26.20 -29.41
C GLY A 36 -20.92 24.93 -28.93
N LYS A 37 -20.16 24.28 -29.82
CA LYS A 37 -19.38 23.05 -29.57
C LYS A 37 -20.19 21.79 -29.25
N SER A 38 -21.24 21.52 -30.04
CA SER A 38 -22.03 20.28 -29.95
C SER A 38 -21.17 19.00 -29.96
N ALA A 39 -20.05 18.99 -30.68
CA ALA A 39 -19.11 17.86 -30.69
C ALA A 39 -18.43 17.60 -29.33
N ASP A 40 -18.04 18.66 -28.61
CA ASP A 40 -17.41 18.54 -27.28
C ASP A 40 -18.42 18.01 -26.25
N TYR A 41 -19.67 18.47 -26.30
CA TYR A 41 -20.73 17.96 -25.43
C TYR A 41 -21.12 16.51 -25.74
N LEU A 42 -21.12 16.12 -27.02
CA LEU A 42 -21.35 14.73 -27.41
C LEU A 42 -20.21 13.81 -26.95
N GLN A 43 -18.96 14.30 -26.98
CA GLN A 43 -17.83 13.54 -26.45
C GLN A 43 -17.91 13.43 -24.92
N ALA A 44 -18.15 14.55 -24.22
CA ALA A 44 -18.33 14.54 -22.77
C ALA A 44 -19.47 13.59 -22.34
N ALA A 45 -20.59 13.57 -23.07
CA ALA A 45 -21.68 12.63 -22.81
C ALA A 45 -21.25 11.16 -22.91
N LYS A 46 -20.40 10.81 -23.88
CA LYS A 46 -19.84 9.45 -24.00
C LYS A 46 -18.92 9.12 -22.83
N ASP A 47 -18.08 10.06 -22.43
CA ASP A 47 -17.14 9.88 -21.31
C ASP A 47 -17.89 9.65 -19.99
N TYR A 48 -18.98 10.39 -19.73
CA TYR A 48 -19.87 10.18 -18.60
C TYR A 48 -20.55 8.80 -18.63
N GLU A 49 -20.96 8.33 -19.81
CA GLU A 49 -21.63 7.03 -19.97
C GLU A 49 -20.67 5.85 -19.80
N GLU A 50 -19.44 5.98 -20.28
CA GLU A 50 -18.35 5.02 -20.02
C GLU A 50 -18.01 4.95 -18.53
N ALA A 51 -17.89 6.10 -17.85
CA ALA A 51 -17.66 6.16 -16.41
C ALA A 51 -18.80 5.53 -15.59
N ALA A 52 -20.05 5.72 -16.01
CA ALA A 52 -21.21 5.06 -15.43
C ALA A 52 -21.13 3.54 -15.59
N GLN A 53 -20.79 3.06 -16.80
CA GLN A 53 -20.66 1.63 -17.08
C GLN A 53 -19.54 0.98 -16.25
N HIS A 54 -18.41 1.65 -16.09
CA HIS A 54 -17.32 1.19 -15.21
C HIS A 54 -17.77 1.06 -13.75
N SER A 55 -18.52 2.04 -13.26
CA SER A 55 -19.06 2.04 -11.89
C SER A 55 -20.08 0.90 -11.68
N GLU A 56 -20.90 0.58 -12.68
CA GLU A 56 -21.83 -0.55 -12.62
C GLU A 56 -21.14 -1.91 -12.68
N ASN A 57 -20.12 -2.04 -13.53
CA ASN A 57 -19.33 -3.26 -13.60
C ASN A 57 -18.60 -3.52 -12.26
N ALA A 58 -18.08 -2.48 -11.62
CA ALA A 58 -17.51 -2.57 -10.29
C ALA A 58 -18.57 -2.97 -9.25
N ALA A 59 -19.75 -2.32 -9.25
CA ALA A 59 -20.85 -2.68 -8.37
C ALA A 59 -21.29 -4.14 -8.53
N ALA A 60 -21.29 -4.68 -9.75
CA ALA A 60 -21.63 -6.07 -10.03
C ALA A 60 -20.61 -7.06 -9.43
N LEU A 61 -19.32 -6.76 -9.50
CA LEU A 61 -18.26 -7.57 -8.88
C LEU A 61 -18.38 -7.59 -7.34
N TYR A 62 -18.64 -6.43 -6.73
CA TYR A 62 -18.85 -6.35 -5.28
C TYR A 62 -20.18 -6.98 -4.84
N GLN A 63 -21.21 -6.94 -5.68
CA GLN A 63 -22.47 -7.64 -5.44
C GLN A 63 -22.30 -9.17 -5.42
N GLN A 64 -21.42 -9.73 -6.27
CA GLN A 64 -21.09 -11.16 -6.24
C GLN A 64 -20.40 -11.55 -4.93
N GLN A 65 -19.49 -10.70 -4.45
CA GLN A 65 -18.86 -10.89 -3.14
C GLN A 65 -19.88 -10.78 -1.99
N LEU A 66 -20.89 -9.90 -2.11
CA LEU A 66 -21.94 -9.76 -1.10
C LEU A 66 -22.85 -10.97 -1.05
N ALA A 67 -23.20 -11.52 -2.21
CA ALA A 67 -23.98 -12.76 -2.29
C ALA A 67 -23.24 -13.92 -1.59
N ALA A 68 -21.92 -14.03 -1.79
CA ALA A 68 -21.08 -15.02 -1.10
C ALA A 68 -20.95 -14.76 0.41
N CYS A 69 -20.97 -13.49 0.84
CA CYS A 69 -20.96 -13.10 2.25
C CYS A 69 -22.27 -13.47 2.96
N THR A 70 -23.41 -13.35 2.27
CA THR A 70 -24.75 -13.61 2.82
C THR A 70 -25.21 -15.06 2.75
N SER A 71 -24.52 -15.92 2.00
CA SER A 71 -24.87 -17.34 1.83
C SER A 71 -24.16 -18.29 2.81
N ALA A 72 -23.34 -17.76 3.72
CA ALA A 72 -22.77 -18.56 4.81
C ALA A 72 -23.88 -19.00 5.80
N PRO A 73 -23.99 -20.30 6.16
CA PRO A 73 -25.06 -20.78 7.02
C PRO A 73 -24.98 -20.14 8.41
N THR A 74 -26.11 -19.61 8.84
CA THR A 74 -26.30 -18.94 10.13
C THR A 74 -26.24 -19.93 11.28
N SER A 75 -25.17 -19.89 12.07
CA SER A 75 -25.20 -20.39 13.44
C SER A 75 -26.06 -19.43 14.28
N SER A 76 -27.16 -19.95 14.81
CA SER A 76 -28.18 -19.22 15.53
C SER A 76 -27.70 -18.70 16.88
N LYS A 77 -28.05 -17.44 17.14
CA LYS A 77 -27.86 -16.72 18.41
C LYS A 77 -28.65 -17.41 19.56
N PRO A 78 -28.05 -17.76 20.70
CA PRO A 78 -28.80 -18.08 21.91
C PRO A 78 -29.17 -16.81 22.71
N PRO A 79 -30.21 -16.85 23.55
CA PRO A 79 -30.81 -15.68 24.22
C PRO A 79 -29.96 -15.20 25.42
N PRO A 80 -30.24 -14.01 25.97
CA PRO A 80 -29.47 -13.47 27.10
C PRO A 80 -29.85 -14.22 28.40
N ILE A 81 -28.85 -14.70 29.14
CA ILE A 81 -29.05 -15.24 30.48
C ILE A 81 -28.17 -14.47 31.48
N GLU A 82 -28.82 -13.97 32.52
CA GLU A 82 -28.25 -13.38 33.72
C GLU A 82 -27.58 -14.40 34.65
N HIS A 83 -26.52 -13.95 35.31
CA HIS A 83 -25.89 -14.36 36.58
C HIS A 83 -25.99 -15.82 37.07
N THR A 84 -24.84 -16.49 37.24
CA THR A 84 -24.38 -17.07 38.54
C THR A 84 -23.01 -17.74 38.42
N VAL A 85 -22.13 -17.46 39.38
CA VAL A 85 -20.89 -18.22 39.61
C VAL A 85 -21.28 -19.57 40.22
N ARG A 86 -20.92 -20.67 39.56
CA ARG A 86 -20.79 -21.99 40.18
C ARG A 86 -19.49 -22.62 39.74
N GLU A 87 -18.60 -22.82 40.71
CA GLU A 87 -17.46 -23.73 40.59
C GLU A 87 -17.97 -25.15 40.34
N SER A 88 -17.38 -25.85 39.38
CA SER A 88 -17.59 -27.28 39.16
C SER A 88 -16.28 -27.90 38.69
N ASN A 89 -15.73 -28.74 39.58
CA ASN A 89 -14.60 -29.61 39.33
C ASN A 89 -15.03 -30.74 38.38
N THR A 90 -14.63 -30.67 37.11
CA THR A 90 -14.59 -31.84 36.21
C THR A 90 -13.53 -31.64 35.13
N THR A 91 -12.75 -32.70 34.94
CA THR A 91 -11.60 -32.86 34.06
C THR A 91 -12.02 -32.82 32.59
N ALA A 92 -12.34 -31.64 32.07
CA ALA A 92 -12.43 -31.38 30.64
C ALA A 92 -11.24 -30.48 30.24
N PRO A 93 -10.59 -30.72 29.09
CA PRO A 93 -9.54 -29.82 28.61
C PRO A 93 -10.14 -28.42 28.48
N SER A 94 -9.54 -27.45 29.18
CA SER A 94 -9.95 -26.05 29.04
C SER A 94 -9.48 -25.58 27.67
N ILE A 95 -10.38 -25.69 26.69
CA ILE A 95 -10.16 -25.17 25.35
C ILE A 95 -10.42 -23.67 25.37
N ILE A 96 -9.42 -22.91 24.95
CA ILE A 96 -9.44 -21.46 24.88
C ILE A 96 -9.46 -21.08 23.40
N GLU A 97 -10.57 -20.49 22.96
CA GLU A 97 -10.68 -19.91 21.62
C GLU A 97 -9.98 -18.54 21.60
N VAL A 98 -9.08 -18.35 20.62
CA VAL A 98 -8.41 -17.07 20.38
C VAL A 98 -9.39 -16.12 19.72
N ARG A 99 -9.64 -14.97 20.34
CA ARG A 99 -10.52 -13.93 19.79
C ARG A 99 -9.72 -12.83 19.11
N TRP A 100 -10.41 -12.03 18.31
CA TRP A 100 -9.81 -10.86 17.69
C TRP A 100 -9.29 -9.88 18.77
N GLY A 101 -8.01 -9.55 18.71
CA GLY A 101 -7.32 -8.70 19.70
C GLY A 101 -6.63 -9.47 20.83
N ASP A 102 -6.78 -10.80 20.91
CA ASP A 102 -6.00 -11.61 21.83
C ASP A 102 -4.54 -11.72 21.41
N THR A 103 -3.67 -11.78 22.40
CA THR A 103 -2.25 -12.14 22.28
C THR A 103 -1.99 -13.34 23.17
N PHE A 104 -0.93 -14.10 22.91
CA PHE A 104 -0.59 -15.22 23.80
C PHE A 104 -0.34 -14.74 25.24
N SER A 105 0.17 -13.51 25.40
CA SER A 105 0.32 -12.87 26.70
C SER A 105 -1.00 -12.48 27.36
N SER A 106 -2.01 -12.01 26.61
CA SER A 106 -3.33 -11.71 27.19
C SER A 106 -4.08 -12.98 27.57
N ILE A 107 -3.95 -14.04 26.78
CA ILE A 107 -4.47 -15.37 27.12
C ILE A 107 -3.74 -15.93 28.34
N ALA A 108 -2.40 -15.81 28.41
CA ALA A 108 -1.65 -16.20 29.59
C ALA A 108 -2.07 -15.43 30.84
N ALA A 109 -2.44 -14.16 30.71
CA ALA A 109 -2.93 -13.34 31.82
C ALA A 109 -4.26 -13.85 32.39
N THR A 110 -5.15 -14.42 31.56
CA THR A 110 -6.41 -14.99 32.06
C THR A 110 -6.20 -16.26 32.89
N ILE A 111 -5.08 -16.96 32.68
CA ILE A 111 -4.75 -18.22 33.36
C ILE A 111 -3.86 -17.98 34.58
N THR A 112 -2.86 -17.10 34.46
CA THR A 112 -1.83 -16.87 35.50
C THR A 112 -2.07 -15.61 36.33
N GLY A 113 -2.99 -14.75 35.90
CA GLY A 113 -3.22 -13.43 36.49
C GLY A 113 -2.17 -12.36 36.09
N ASP A 114 -1.13 -12.71 35.33
CA ASP A 114 -0.09 -11.78 34.90
C ASP A 114 0.39 -12.07 33.46
N ALA A 115 0.16 -11.13 32.55
CA ALA A 115 0.57 -11.26 31.14
C ALA A 115 2.08 -11.51 30.97
N ARG A 116 2.92 -11.08 31.90
CA ARG A 116 4.39 -11.25 31.84
C ARG A 116 4.84 -12.69 32.07
N LYS A 117 3.95 -13.51 32.63
CA LYS A 117 4.18 -14.94 32.90
C LYS A 117 3.85 -15.84 31.70
N TRP A 118 3.63 -15.26 30.52
CA TRP A 118 3.36 -16.04 29.31
C TRP A 118 4.43 -17.10 29.01
N ARG A 119 5.68 -16.85 29.39
CA ARG A 119 6.79 -17.82 29.25
C ARG A 119 6.59 -19.09 30.09
N GLU A 120 5.83 -18.99 31.18
CA GLU A 120 5.46 -20.16 31.99
C GLU A 120 4.43 -21.05 31.27
N LEU A 121 3.75 -20.53 30.24
CA LEU A 121 2.72 -21.22 29.46
C LEU A 121 3.13 -21.55 28.02
N TYR A 122 4.34 -21.18 27.60
CA TYR A 122 4.87 -21.47 26.27
C TYR A 122 5.97 -22.52 26.37
N ASP A 123 5.75 -23.67 25.72
CA ASP A 123 6.75 -24.72 25.56
C ASP A 123 7.07 -24.86 24.06
N PRO A 124 8.27 -24.49 23.61
CA PRO A 124 8.64 -24.55 22.19
C PRO A 124 8.48 -25.94 21.55
N GLN A 125 8.57 -27.02 22.34
CA GLN A 125 8.45 -28.38 21.83
C GLN A 125 7.01 -28.89 21.90
N ASN A 126 6.26 -28.50 22.93
CA ASN A 126 4.96 -29.10 23.23
C ASN A 126 3.75 -28.20 22.90
N SER A 127 3.94 -26.89 22.72
CA SER A 127 2.86 -25.93 22.44
C SER A 127 2.32 -26.01 21.01
N HIS A 128 3.03 -26.70 20.09
CA HIS A 128 2.70 -26.75 18.66
C HIS A 128 2.51 -25.35 18.05
N LEU A 129 3.30 -24.40 18.56
CA LEU A 129 3.25 -22.99 18.20
C LEU A 129 4.70 -22.53 18.01
N GLU A 130 5.11 -22.30 16.77
CA GLU A 130 6.50 -21.93 16.45
C GLU A 130 6.88 -20.57 17.02
N ASN A 131 5.91 -19.65 17.13
CA ASN A 131 6.11 -18.33 17.69
C ASN A 131 4.90 -17.90 18.53
N PRO A 132 5.07 -17.66 19.85
CA PRO A 132 3.99 -17.23 20.74
C PRO A 132 3.46 -15.83 20.41
N ASP A 133 4.19 -15.01 19.66
CA ASP A 133 3.70 -13.72 19.18
C ASP A 133 2.78 -13.83 17.95
N LEU A 134 2.60 -15.05 17.39
CA LEU A 134 1.80 -15.33 16.20
C LEU A 134 0.67 -16.31 16.51
N ILE A 135 -0.45 -15.81 17.05
CA ILE A 135 -1.68 -16.58 17.28
C ILE A 135 -2.85 -16.05 16.45
N TYR A 136 -3.74 -16.93 16.00
CA TYR A 136 -4.77 -16.57 15.02
C TYR A 136 -6.17 -16.65 15.62
N ALA A 137 -7.00 -15.64 15.39
CA ALA A 137 -8.39 -15.66 15.82
C ALA A 137 -9.13 -16.88 15.23
N GLY A 138 -9.92 -17.56 16.07
CA GLY A 138 -10.56 -18.85 15.74
C GLY A 138 -9.67 -20.07 15.98
N SER A 139 -8.39 -19.89 16.32
CA SER A 139 -7.54 -20.97 16.82
C SER A 139 -7.97 -21.39 18.22
N HIS A 140 -7.69 -22.63 18.59
CA HIS A 140 -8.04 -23.18 19.89
C HIS A 140 -6.77 -23.63 20.61
N PHE A 141 -6.56 -23.17 21.84
CA PHE A 141 -5.50 -23.66 22.73
C PHE A 141 -6.08 -24.57 23.79
N GLU A 142 -5.44 -25.69 24.03
CA GLU A 142 -5.67 -26.55 25.17
C GLU A 142 -4.67 -26.22 26.27
N LEU A 143 -5.13 -25.93 27.49
CA LEU A 143 -4.26 -25.83 28.65
C LEU A 143 -3.87 -27.23 29.15
N VAL A 144 -2.63 -27.63 28.92
CA VAL A 144 -2.06 -28.90 29.36
C VAL A 144 -1.36 -28.69 30.71
N ARG A 145 -1.69 -29.51 31.70
CA ARG A 145 -1.00 -29.54 33.01
C ARG A 145 -0.23 -30.85 33.16
N GLN A 146 1.07 -30.75 33.40
CA GLN A 146 1.95 -31.89 33.62
C GLN A 146 1.97 -32.28 35.10
N ALA A 147 2.24 -33.56 35.39
CA ALA A 147 2.34 -34.07 36.77
C ALA A 147 3.48 -33.42 37.58
N SER A 148 4.45 -32.80 36.90
CA SER A 148 5.54 -31.99 37.48
C SER A 148 5.08 -30.63 38.02
N GLY A 149 3.82 -30.24 37.78
CA GLY A 149 3.28 -28.92 38.12
C GLY A 149 3.50 -27.86 37.03
N ALA A 150 4.26 -28.17 35.97
CA ALA A 150 4.38 -27.30 34.80
C ALA A 150 3.09 -27.33 33.95
N GLN A 151 2.76 -26.22 33.31
CA GLN A 151 1.57 -26.09 32.46
C GLN A 151 1.92 -25.31 31.20
N TYR A 152 1.29 -25.64 30.07
CA TYR A 152 1.52 -24.93 28.81
C TYR A 152 0.26 -24.94 27.95
N LEU A 153 0.16 -23.98 27.03
CA LEU A 153 -0.89 -23.92 26.03
C LEU A 153 -0.45 -24.67 24.79
N ARG A 154 -1.25 -25.64 24.36
CA ARG A 154 -1.04 -26.42 23.14
C ARG A 154 -2.07 -26.06 22.08
N LEU A 155 -1.62 -25.67 20.89
CA LEU A 155 -2.50 -25.41 19.76
C LEU A 155 -3.19 -26.71 19.31
N VAL A 156 -4.52 -26.71 19.23
CA VAL A 156 -5.36 -27.82 18.76
C VAL A 156 -6.14 -27.37 17.51
N GLU A 157 -6.00 -28.07 16.39
CA GLU A 157 -6.55 -27.66 15.10
C GLU A 157 -8.07 -27.91 14.97
N ALA A 158 -8.78 -26.89 14.48
CA ALA A 158 -9.88 -27.03 13.54
C ALA A 158 -9.68 -26.00 12.41
N GLN A 159 -9.97 -26.42 11.17
CA GLN A 159 -9.50 -25.88 9.90
C GLN A 159 -9.60 -24.35 9.68
N GLY A 160 -8.54 -23.79 9.08
CA GLY A 160 -8.62 -22.69 8.10
C GLY A 160 -8.80 -21.27 8.65
N GLY A 161 -7.78 -20.73 9.31
CA GLY A 161 -7.71 -19.31 9.71
C GLY A 161 -6.55 -18.57 9.04
N THR A 162 -6.78 -17.31 8.66
CA THR A 162 -5.75 -16.40 8.10
C THR A 162 -4.97 -15.70 9.23
N PRO A 163 -3.70 -15.30 8.99
CA PRO A 163 -2.84 -14.77 10.04
C PRO A 163 -3.31 -13.45 10.65
N VAL A 164 -3.28 -13.36 11.97
CA VAL A 164 -3.42 -12.13 12.76
C VAL A 164 -2.15 -12.00 13.59
N ALA A 165 -1.44 -10.88 13.44
CA ALA A 165 -0.40 -10.46 14.36
C ALA A 165 -0.71 -9.02 14.75
N THR A 166 -0.93 -8.79 16.04
CA THR A 166 -0.76 -7.47 16.66
C THR A 166 0.06 -7.64 17.93
N ALA A 167 1.14 -6.87 17.98
CA ALA A 167 1.95 -6.63 19.15
C ALA A 167 1.09 -6.14 20.34
N GLY A 168 1.44 -6.65 21.53
CA GLY A 168 0.72 -6.44 22.78
C GLY A 168 0.49 -4.98 23.16
N ALA A 169 -0.72 -4.76 23.66
CA ALA A 169 -1.18 -3.56 24.31
C ALA A 169 -0.58 -3.41 25.72
N ALA A 170 -0.24 -2.18 26.07
CA ALA A 170 -0.26 -1.70 27.44
C ALA A 170 -1.50 -0.80 27.61
N ALA A 171 -2.39 -1.09 28.58
CA ALA A 171 -3.09 -0.07 29.38
C ALA A 171 -4.03 -0.64 30.48
N LYS A 172 -3.64 -0.39 31.74
CA LYS A 172 -4.37 -0.02 32.99
C LYS A 172 -5.90 -0.15 33.13
N ARG A 173 -6.34 -0.49 34.37
CA ARG A 173 -7.12 0.33 35.38
C ARG A 173 -7.55 -0.57 36.58
N ALA A 174 -7.88 -0.15 37.81
CA ALA A 174 -7.95 1.11 38.58
C ALA A 174 -8.24 0.77 40.07
N ALA A 175 -8.00 1.71 41.02
CA ALA A 175 -8.92 1.99 42.16
C ALA A 175 -8.57 3.28 42.95
N ALA A 176 -9.55 4.19 42.97
CA ALA A 176 -9.94 5.30 43.88
C ALA A 176 -9.00 5.96 44.90
N ALA A 177 -8.96 7.31 44.88
CA ALA A 177 -9.47 8.22 45.94
C ALA A 177 -9.36 9.71 45.48
N PRO A 178 -10.19 10.66 45.98
CA PRO A 178 -10.36 11.99 45.38
C PRO A 178 -9.48 13.06 46.04
N ALA A 179 -8.96 14.02 45.26
CA ALA A 179 -8.88 15.46 45.59
C ALA A 179 -7.92 16.21 44.65
N ALA A 180 -8.26 17.48 44.43
CA ALA A 180 -7.46 18.57 43.88
C ALA A 180 -7.20 18.57 42.35
N ALA A 181 -7.99 19.43 41.69
CA ALA A 181 -7.76 19.96 40.37
C ALA A 181 -6.44 20.72 40.28
N ALA A 182 -5.57 20.32 39.35
CA ALA A 182 -4.71 21.16 38.50
C ALA A 182 -3.68 20.27 37.80
N GLY A 183 -3.64 20.31 36.46
CA GLY A 183 -2.51 19.77 35.70
C GLY A 183 -2.74 18.43 34.98
N LEU A 184 -3.61 18.41 33.98
CA LEU A 184 -3.52 17.45 32.87
C LEU A 184 -3.39 18.21 31.55
N ALA A 185 -2.33 19.02 31.46
CA ALA A 185 -1.79 19.52 30.21
C ALA A 185 -0.32 19.10 30.16
N GLN A 186 -0.06 17.81 30.00
CA GLN A 186 1.29 17.26 29.83
C GLN A 186 1.23 15.94 29.05
N ALA A 187 0.94 16.06 27.76
CA ALA A 187 1.32 15.09 26.74
C ALA A 187 1.61 15.84 25.43
N SER A 188 2.50 16.83 25.53
CA SER A 188 2.97 17.60 24.38
C SER A 188 4.40 18.04 24.65
N ARG A 189 5.34 17.09 24.71
CA ARG A 189 6.77 17.37 24.63
C ARG A 189 7.44 16.30 23.77
N ASP A 190 8.14 16.80 22.75
CA ASP A 190 8.99 16.12 21.77
C ASP A 190 8.32 15.45 20.55
N GLU A 191 7.37 16.13 19.91
CA GLU A 191 7.23 15.98 18.45
C GLU A 191 8.14 17.04 17.78
N PRO A 192 8.86 16.71 16.69
CA PRO A 192 9.76 17.66 16.05
C PRO A 192 8.98 18.84 15.46
N ASP A 193 9.56 20.04 15.46
CA ASP A 193 8.93 21.24 14.88
C ASP A 193 8.80 21.17 13.35
N ALA A 194 9.63 20.35 12.71
CA ALA A 194 9.62 20.11 11.28
C ALA A 194 9.82 18.64 10.95
N LEU A 195 9.24 18.19 9.83
CA LEU A 195 9.43 16.87 9.26
C LEU A 195 10.03 17.00 7.86
N VAL A 196 11.06 16.22 7.59
CA VAL A 196 11.67 16.08 6.26
C VAL A 196 11.05 14.87 5.55
N VAL A 197 10.39 15.15 4.42
CA VAL A 197 9.83 14.13 3.53
C VAL A 197 10.76 13.96 2.33
N GLY A 198 11.49 12.86 2.32
CA GLY A 198 12.30 12.45 1.17
C GLY A 198 11.43 11.85 0.08
N VAL A 199 11.55 12.34 -1.15
CA VAL A 199 10.84 11.80 -2.31
C VAL A 199 11.83 11.28 -3.34
N LEU A 200 11.66 10.02 -3.76
CA LEU A 200 12.51 9.39 -4.77
C LEU A 200 12.46 10.16 -6.12
N PRO A 201 13.61 10.50 -6.72
CA PRO A 201 13.69 11.32 -7.94
C PRO A 201 13.37 10.52 -9.21
N ASN A 202 12.10 10.17 -9.43
CA ASN A 202 11.65 9.40 -10.59
C ASN A 202 11.27 10.25 -11.82
N ILE A 203 11.17 11.57 -11.65
CA ILE A 203 10.92 12.56 -12.70
C ILE A 203 11.76 13.81 -12.40
N SER A 204 11.70 14.83 -13.24
CA SER A 204 12.44 16.07 -12.99
C SER A 204 12.09 16.68 -11.63
N ALA A 205 13.11 17.21 -10.94
CA ALA A 205 12.95 17.77 -9.60
C ALA A 205 11.86 18.85 -9.54
N GLU A 206 11.75 19.71 -10.56
CA GLU A 206 10.71 20.73 -10.65
C GLU A 206 9.30 20.12 -10.61
N LYS A 207 9.01 19.11 -11.44
CA LYS A 207 7.69 18.45 -11.47
C LYS A 207 7.43 17.70 -10.17
N LEU A 208 8.47 17.06 -9.62
CA LEU A 208 8.36 16.35 -8.35
C LEU A 208 8.03 17.32 -7.21
N MET A 209 8.74 18.43 -7.09
CA MET A 209 8.48 19.43 -6.04
C MET A 209 7.07 20.02 -6.21
N ALA A 210 6.65 20.37 -7.43
CA ALA A 210 5.31 20.88 -7.70
C ALA A 210 4.21 19.88 -7.28
N GLN A 211 4.40 18.58 -7.55
CA GLN A 211 3.46 17.54 -7.13
C GLN A 211 3.39 17.43 -5.60
N TYR A 212 4.53 17.38 -4.93
CA TYR A 212 4.58 17.15 -3.48
C TYR A 212 4.32 18.41 -2.65
N GLU A 213 4.27 19.60 -3.26
CA GLU A 213 3.79 20.82 -2.60
C GLU A 213 2.33 20.67 -2.12
N HIS A 214 1.49 19.97 -2.88
CA HIS A 214 0.12 19.66 -2.47
C HIS A 214 0.07 18.81 -1.20
N MET A 215 0.91 17.78 -1.11
CA MET A 215 1.00 16.95 0.09
C MET A 215 1.55 17.76 1.27
N LYS A 216 2.55 18.60 1.04
CA LYS A 216 3.12 19.51 2.04
C LYS A 216 2.04 20.43 2.60
N HIS A 217 1.31 21.14 1.76
CA HIS A 217 0.22 22.04 2.16
C HIS A 217 -0.85 21.31 2.99
N TYR A 218 -1.32 20.17 2.49
CA TYR A 218 -2.31 19.34 3.18
C TYR A 218 -1.85 18.91 4.58
N LEU A 219 -0.61 18.42 4.69
CA LEU A 219 -0.07 17.96 5.97
C LEU A 219 0.21 19.13 6.93
N GLU A 220 0.70 20.27 6.46
CA GLU A 220 0.90 21.48 7.28
C GLU A 220 -0.43 22.08 7.76
N ALA A 221 -1.52 21.95 7.00
CA ALA A 221 -2.84 22.40 7.43
C ALA A 221 -3.42 21.57 8.58
N LEU A 222 -2.99 20.31 8.72
CA LEU A 222 -3.51 19.36 9.71
C LEU A 222 -2.58 19.17 10.91
N ASN A 223 -1.39 19.73 10.88
CA ASN A 223 -0.35 19.51 11.88
C ASN A 223 0.36 20.81 12.25
N THR A 224 0.93 20.87 13.45
CA THR A 224 1.78 22.00 13.85
C THR A 224 3.17 21.94 13.20
N GLN A 225 3.57 20.77 12.71
CA GLN A 225 4.85 20.56 12.07
C GLN A 225 4.95 21.25 10.71
N LYS A 226 6.09 21.92 10.48
CA LYS A 226 6.49 22.31 9.12
C LYS A 226 6.91 21.09 8.33
N ILE A 227 6.57 21.05 7.05
CA ILE A 227 6.91 19.96 6.15
C ILE A 227 7.93 20.46 5.14
N SER A 228 9.09 19.81 5.07
CA SER A 228 10.10 20.08 4.06
C SER A 228 10.14 18.92 3.08
N ILE A 229 9.82 19.18 1.81
CA ILE A 229 10.00 18.20 0.74
C ILE A 229 11.46 18.26 0.29
N SER A 230 12.12 17.10 0.28
CA SER A 230 13.49 16.95 -0.21
C SER A 230 13.54 15.84 -1.24
N THR A 231 14.37 15.99 -2.26
CA THR A 231 14.73 14.90 -3.17
C THR A 231 16.24 14.79 -3.28
N SER A 232 16.73 13.72 -3.92
CA SER A 232 18.15 13.47 -4.13
C SER A 232 18.51 13.57 -5.62
N PRO A 233 19.80 13.71 -5.98
CA PRO A 233 20.21 13.79 -7.39
C PRO A 233 19.95 12.52 -8.21
N ASN A 234 19.79 11.37 -7.56
CA ASN A 234 19.50 10.08 -8.21
C ASN A 234 19.01 9.03 -7.20
N PHE A 235 18.64 7.85 -7.71
CA PHE A 235 18.12 6.72 -6.92
C PHE A 235 19.10 6.21 -5.87
N LYS A 236 20.40 6.12 -6.20
CA LYS A 236 21.43 5.66 -5.26
C LYS A 236 21.58 6.62 -4.08
N ALA A 237 21.68 7.92 -4.34
CA ALA A 237 21.77 8.94 -3.30
C ALA A 237 20.50 8.98 -2.42
N PHE A 238 19.31 8.84 -3.03
CA PHE A 238 18.06 8.74 -2.29
C PHE A 238 18.03 7.51 -1.37
N PHE A 239 18.44 6.36 -1.91
CA PHE A 239 18.49 5.11 -1.17
C PHE A 239 19.47 5.22 0.01
N GLU A 240 20.68 5.72 -0.20
CA GLU A 240 21.67 5.94 0.85
C GLU A 240 21.14 6.86 1.96
N SER A 241 20.51 7.99 1.58
CA SER A 241 19.92 8.94 2.53
C SER A 241 18.78 8.32 3.33
N THR A 242 17.93 7.51 2.68
CA THR A 242 16.85 6.75 3.34
C THR A 242 17.42 5.75 4.33
N MET A 243 18.44 4.97 3.93
CA MET A 243 19.07 3.94 4.77
C MET A 243 19.88 4.53 5.93
N LYS A 244 20.35 5.77 5.79
CA LYS A 244 21.02 6.54 6.85
C LYS A 244 20.04 7.18 7.83
N GLY A 245 18.76 7.30 7.44
CA GLY A 245 17.71 7.91 8.26
C GLY A 245 17.63 9.43 8.16
N ASP A 246 18.14 10.01 7.06
CA ASP A 246 18.14 11.45 6.81
C ASP A 246 16.72 12.03 6.59
N TYR A 247 15.73 11.17 6.35
CA TYR A 247 14.32 11.54 6.21
C TYR A 247 13.48 11.08 7.41
N ASP A 248 12.49 11.89 7.80
CA ASP A 248 11.44 11.50 8.75
C ASP A 248 10.41 10.60 8.08
N LEU A 249 10.00 10.97 6.86
CA LEU A 249 9.20 10.17 5.96
C LEU A 249 9.92 9.98 4.63
N ALA A 250 9.82 8.80 4.03
CA ALA A 250 10.36 8.52 2.70
C ALA A 250 9.27 8.00 1.77
N VAL A 251 9.03 8.70 0.67
CA VAL A 251 8.19 8.24 -0.44
C VAL A 251 9.07 7.49 -1.43
N SER A 252 9.03 6.18 -1.33
CA SER A 252 10.03 5.30 -1.91
C SER A 252 9.43 4.32 -2.90
N ALA A 253 10.23 3.89 -3.88
CA ALA A 253 9.86 2.77 -4.73
C ALA A 253 9.71 1.51 -3.86
N PRO A 254 8.78 0.60 -4.20
CA PRO A 254 8.43 -0.53 -3.34
C PRO A 254 9.62 -1.44 -3.01
N HIS A 255 10.49 -1.74 -3.97
CA HIS A 255 11.68 -2.57 -3.72
C HIS A 255 12.68 -1.92 -2.76
N PHE A 256 12.83 -0.59 -2.81
CA PHE A 256 13.63 0.17 -1.84
C PHE A 256 12.94 0.18 -0.47
N ALA A 257 11.63 0.35 -0.45
CA ALA A 257 10.85 0.35 0.79
C ALA A 257 10.95 -0.98 1.52
N ARG A 258 10.92 -2.11 0.79
CA ARG A 258 11.08 -3.43 1.38
C ARG A 258 12.48 -3.62 1.96
N VAL A 259 13.53 -3.18 1.26
CA VAL A 259 14.91 -3.24 1.80
C VAL A 259 15.03 -2.38 3.07
N ALA A 260 14.51 -1.14 3.05
CA ALA A 260 14.57 -0.25 4.20
C ALA A 260 13.77 -0.77 5.41
N GLN A 261 12.64 -1.44 5.17
CA GLN A 261 11.88 -2.12 6.22
C GLN A 261 12.71 -3.25 6.85
N LEU A 262 13.29 -4.14 6.02
CA LEU A 262 14.03 -5.31 6.50
C LEU A 262 15.35 -4.94 7.19
N ASP A 263 16.09 -3.96 6.65
CA ASP A 263 17.47 -3.68 7.07
C ASP A 263 17.59 -2.55 8.11
N ARG A 264 16.55 -1.71 8.20
CA ARG A 264 16.53 -0.52 9.07
C ARG A 264 15.25 -0.36 9.89
N GLY A 265 14.26 -1.25 9.73
CA GLY A 265 13.02 -1.19 10.49
C GLY A 265 12.17 0.04 10.17
N LEU A 266 12.31 0.63 8.98
CA LEU A 266 11.39 1.68 8.53
C LEU A 266 9.97 1.13 8.47
N ILE A 267 9.00 1.96 8.85
CA ILE A 267 7.61 1.56 9.07
C ILE A 267 6.77 1.94 7.85
N PRO A 268 6.27 0.99 7.04
CA PRO A 268 5.34 1.28 5.95
C PRO A 268 4.03 1.86 6.48
N LEU A 269 3.65 3.03 5.99
CA LEU A 269 2.42 3.72 6.37
C LEU A 269 1.29 3.42 5.40
N VAL A 270 1.53 3.75 4.13
CA VAL A 270 0.58 3.59 3.03
C VAL A 270 1.30 3.18 1.76
N ILE A 271 0.57 2.50 0.88
CA ILE A 271 0.98 2.24 -0.51
C ILE A 271 0.07 3.03 -1.45
N TYR A 272 0.64 3.55 -2.53
CA TYR A 272 -0.12 4.28 -3.54
C TYR A 272 -0.93 3.33 -4.43
N GLU A 273 -2.05 3.82 -4.94
CA GLU A 273 -2.89 3.11 -5.92
C GLU A 273 -3.18 4.01 -7.13
N PRO A 274 -3.40 3.44 -8.33
CA PRO A 274 -3.38 2.01 -8.66
C PRO A 274 -1.95 1.43 -8.72
N ARG A 275 -1.80 0.12 -8.96
CA ARG A 275 -0.49 -0.49 -9.25
C ARG A 275 0.20 0.21 -10.43
N ILE A 276 1.53 0.29 -10.42
CA ILE A 276 2.30 0.90 -11.51
C ILE A 276 2.20 0.01 -12.75
N ASN A 277 1.82 0.58 -13.88
CA ASN A 277 1.98 -0.07 -15.17
C ASN A 277 3.41 0.13 -15.64
N ALA A 278 4.15 -0.95 -15.83
CA ALA A 278 5.39 -0.97 -16.60
C ALA A 278 5.04 -1.02 -18.08
N LEU A 279 5.54 -0.06 -18.85
CA LEU A 279 5.14 0.15 -20.23
C LEU A 279 6.31 -0.12 -21.17
N LEU A 280 6.02 -0.73 -22.31
CA LEU A 280 6.86 -0.71 -23.49
C LEU A 280 6.35 0.41 -24.42
N ILE A 281 7.20 1.39 -24.71
CA ILE A 281 6.87 2.60 -25.46
C ILE A 281 7.63 2.59 -26.79
N THR A 282 6.98 3.04 -27.85
CA THR A 282 7.56 3.22 -29.19
C THR A 282 7.09 4.54 -29.81
N PRO A 283 7.80 5.08 -30.83
CA PRO A 283 7.25 6.12 -31.69
C PRO A 283 5.93 5.71 -32.35
N VAL A 284 5.01 6.66 -32.56
CA VAL A 284 3.69 6.36 -33.16
C VAL A 284 3.78 5.76 -34.57
N ASP A 285 4.76 6.19 -35.35
CA ASP A 285 5.05 5.78 -36.72
C ASP A 285 5.80 4.45 -36.81
N GLN A 286 6.29 3.93 -35.69
CA GLN A 286 6.93 2.63 -35.62
C GLN A 286 5.94 1.56 -35.17
N SER A 287 5.92 0.41 -35.84
CA SER A 287 5.24 -0.78 -35.32
C SER A 287 6.26 -1.72 -34.68
N LEU A 288 5.91 -2.30 -33.55
CA LEU A 288 6.66 -3.38 -32.92
C LEU A 288 5.69 -4.55 -32.78
N GLY A 289 5.78 -5.52 -33.70
CA GLY A 289 4.83 -6.64 -33.76
C GLY A 289 5.09 -7.69 -32.68
N SER A 290 6.34 -7.80 -32.23
CA SER A 290 6.75 -8.68 -31.15
C SER A 290 8.02 -8.19 -30.46
N ALA A 291 8.25 -8.66 -29.23
CA ALA A 291 9.50 -8.37 -28.51
C ALA A 291 10.74 -8.84 -29.28
N ALA A 292 10.66 -9.92 -30.07
CA ALA A 292 11.77 -10.48 -30.82
C ALA A 292 12.43 -9.48 -31.81
N GLU A 293 11.68 -8.48 -32.28
CA GLU A 293 12.17 -7.41 -33.15
C GLU A 293 13.16 -6.46 -32.44
N LEU A 294 13.26 -6.53 -31.12
CA LEU A 294 14.26 -5.79 -30.34
C LEU A 294 15.66 -6.42 -30.43
N ARG A 295 15.81 -7.60 -31.04
CA ARG A 295 17.13 -8.21 -31.24
C ARG A 295 18.00 -7.34 -32.16
N GLY A 296 19.23 -7.08 -31.73
CA GLY A 296 20.20 -6.20 -32.38
C GLY A 296 19.85 -4.72 -32.24
N LYS A 297 18.89 -4.34 -31.39
CA LYS A 297 18.43 -2.96 -31.21
C LYS A 297 18.87 -2.39 -29.87
N VAL A 298 18.76 -1.07 -29.76
CA VAL A 298 18.88 -0.36 -28.49
C VAL A 298 17.49 -0.24 -27.86
N VAL A 299 17.37 -0.70 -26.62
CA VAL A 299 16.18 -0.54 -25.78
C VAL A 299 16.51 0.44 -24.67
N ALA A 300 15.78 1.54 -24.63
CA ALA A 300 15.94 2.54 -23.60
C ALA A 300 15.26 2.09 -22.30
N PHE A 301 15.89 2.36 -21.16
CA PHE A 301 15.27 2.17 -19.84
C PHE A 301 15.31 3.52 -19.13
N ALA A 302 14.15 4.08 -18.82
CA ALA A 302 14.06 5.43 -18.22
C ALA A 302 14.87 5.52 -16.93
N ASN A 303 14.78 4.47 -16.11
CA ASN A 303 15.60 4.32 -14.92
C ASN A 303 16.06 2.87 -14.76
N PRO A 304 17.34 2.55 -15.07
CA PRO A 304 17.87 1.19 -14.97
C PRO A 304 17.86 0.58 -13.56
N GLN A 305 17.77 1.41 -12.50
CA GLN A 305 17.73 0.96 -11.11
C GLN A 305 16.29 0.79 -10.56
N SER A 306 15.28 1.09 -11.37
CA SER A 306 13.88 0.99 -10.98
C SER A 306 13.37 -0.46 -10.95
N LEU A 307 12.30 -0.70 -10.17
CA LEU A 307 11.59 -1.98 -10.22
C LEU A 307 11.00 -2.23 -11.62
N VAL A 308 10.56 -1.18 -12.32
CA VAL A 308 10.11 -1.28 -13.72
C VAL A 308 11.19 -1.84 -14.63
N ALA A 309 12.45 -1.42 -14.46
CA ALA A 309 13.57 -1.98 -15.22
C ALA A 309 13.81 -3.46 -14.89
N MET A 310 13.72 -3.85 -13.62
CA MET A 310 13.86 -5.26 -13.22
C MET A 310 12.79 -6.14 -13.87
N TYR A 311 11.52 -5.71 -13.83
CA TYR A 311 10.43 -6.41 -14.52
C TYR A 311 10.59 -6.40 -16.04
N GLY A 312 11.05 -5.28 -16.60
CA GLY A 312 11.30 -5.16 -18.04
C GLY A 312 12.37 -6.14 -18.54
N LEU A 313 13.47 -6.27 -17.82
CA LEU A 313 14.52 -7.24 -18.13
C LEU A 313 14.02 -8.68 -17.95
N ALA A 314 13.25 -8.97 -16.90
CA ALA A 314 12.68 -10.29 -16.70
C ALA A 314 11.71 -10.67 -17.82
N TRP A 315 10.84 -9.73 -18.23
CA TRP A 315 9.92 -9.92 -19.36
C TRP A 315 10.67 -10.17 -20.67
N LEU A 316 11.69 -9.36 -21.01
CA LEU A 316 12.52 -9.60 -22.20
C LEU A 316 13.22 -10.96 -22.15
N GLY A 317 13.69 -11.38 -20.98
CA GLY A 317 14.27 -12.70 -20.76
C GLY A 317 13.30 -13.85 -21.04
N GLN A 318 12.03 -13.71 -20.64
CA GLN A 318 10.97 -14.67 -20.96
C GLN A 318 10.68 -14.74 -22.47
N GLN A 319 10.94 -13.66 -23.21
CA GLN A 319 10.88 -13.61 -24.67
C GLN A 319 12.16 -14.15 -25.35
N GLY A 320 13.12 -14.69 -24.57
CA GLY A 320 14.37 -15.24 -25.09
C GLY A 320 15.40 -14.18 -25.48
N LEU A 321 15.31 -12.96 -24.93
CA LEU A 321 16.25 -11.87 -25.19
C LEU A 321 17.10 -11.58 -23.96
N GLN A 322 18.41 -11.58 -24.14
CA GLN A 322 19.37 -11.28 -23.08
C GLN A 322 20.03 -9.91 -23.28
N PRO A 323 20.04 -9.03 -22.26
CA PRO A 323 20.71 -7.73 -22.35
C PRO A 323 22.22 -7.92 -22.57
N GLY A 324 22.83 -7.09 -23.42
CA GLY A 324 24.25 -7.15 -23.77
C GLY A 324 24.64 -8.27 -24.74
N LYS A 325 23.71 -9.17 -25.08
CA LYS A 325 23.89 -10.23 -26.08
C LYS A 325 22.93 -10.05 -27.26
N ASP A 326 21.64 -9.99 -26.96
CA ASP A 326 20.59 -9.87 -27.98
C ASP A 326 20.16 -8.42 -28.19
N PHE A 327 20.31 -7.53 -27.22
CA PHE A 327 19.98 -6.10 -27.35
C PHE A 327 20.84 -5.26 -26.42
N GLU A 328 20.98 -3.97 -26.73
CA GLU A 328 21.68 -3.01 -25.86
C GLU A 328 20.69 -2.31 -24.93
N VAL A 329 21.01 -2.25 -23.64
CA VAL A 329 20.29 -1.43 -22.66
C VAL A 329 20.95 -0.05 -22.63
N ARG A 330 20.16 1.01 -22.79
CA ARG A 330 20.66 2.38 -22.65
C ARG A 330 19.75 3.21 -21.74
N GLY A 331 20.33 3.98 -20.83
CA GLY A 331 19.60 4.98 -20.04
C GLY A 331 19.73 6.37 -20.68
N PRO A 332 18.79 7.29 -20.41
CA PRO A 332 18.94 8.66 -20.85
C PRO A 332 20.05 9.36 -20.06
N ARG A 333 20.67 10.38 -20.66
CA ARG A 333 21.69 11.20 -19.97
C ARG A 333 21.09 12.15 -18.93
N THR A 334 19.78 12.41 -19.03
CA THR A 334 18.99 13.28 -18.15
C THR A 334 17.62 12.65 -17.91
N ASP A 335 16.91 13.04 -16.84
CA ASP A 335 15.65 12.41 -16.40
C ASP A 335 14.51 12.46 -17.46
N LEU A 336 14.62 13.33 -18.47
CA LEU A 336 13.63 13.51 -19.53
C LEU A 336 14.13 13.04 -20.91
N GLY A 337 15.25 12.32 -20.96
CA GLY A 337 15.89 11.98 -22.23
C GLY A 337 15.26 10.80 -22.98
N VAL A 338 14.43 9.96 -22.34
CA VAL A 338 13.91 8.75 -23.01
C VAL A 338 13.00 9.06 -24.19
N GLY A 339 12.08 10.02 -24.04
CA GLY A 339 11.21 10.43 -25.15
C GLY A 339 12.05 10.93 -26.33
N ARG A 340 13.02 11.80 -26.06
CA ARG A 340 13.99 12.27 -27.05
C ARG A 340 14.81 11.15 -27.71
N MET A 341 15.29 10.16 -26.95
CA MET A 341 16.04 9.03 -27.49
C MET A 341 15.22 8.22 -28.49
N LEU A 342 13.92 8.01 -28.21
CA LEU A 342 13.01 7.35 -29.15
C LEU A 342 12.79 8.20 -30.41
N LEU A 343 12.48 9.48 -30.22
CA LEU A 343 12.13 10.38 -31.34
C LEU A 343 13.32 10.74 -32.24
N THR A 344 14.55 10.54 -31.78
CA THR A 344 15.79 10.74 -32.55
C THR A 344 16.36 9.44 -33.13
N GLY A 345 15.73 8.30 -32.84
CA GLY A 345 16.19 6.98 -33.30
C GLY A 345 17.42 6.43 -32.57
N GLU A 346 17.83 7.03 -31.44
CA GLU A 346 18.89 6.48 -30.58
C GLU A 346 18.43 5.17 -29.90
N ALA A 347 17.13 5.03 -29.65
CA ALA A 347 16.52 3.80 -29.15
C ALA A 347 15.29 3.42 -29.99
N THR A 348 15.06 2.11 -30.12
CA THR A 348 13.95 1.53 -30.90
C THR A 348 12.67 1.42 -30.06
N ALA A 349 12.81 1.14 -28.77
CA ALA A 349 11.72 1.08 -27.81
C ALA A 349 12.24 1.52 -26.44
N ALA A 350 11.34 1.90 -25.54
CA ALA A 350 11.68 2.24 -24.17
C ALA A 350 10.83 1.49 -23.16
N ILE A 351 11.43 1.15 -22.02
CA ILE A 351 10.74 0.63 -20.84
C ILE A 351 10.70 1.73 -19.77
N MET A 352 9.49 2.11 -19.36
CA MET A 352 9.25 3.14 -18.34
C MET A 352 7.89 2.95 -17.64
N SER A 353 7.70 3.59 -16.50
CA SER A 353 6.41 3.59 -15.79
C SER A 353 5.38 4.50 -16.47
N ASN A 354 4.10 4.25 -16.21
CA ASN A 354 3.04 5.19 -16.58
C ASN A 354 3.22 6.59 -15.97
N GLY A 355 3.74 6.69 -14.74
CA GLY A 355 4.03 7.98 -14.10
C GLY A 355 5.11 8.76 -14.85
N GLU A 356 6.21 8.11 -15.21
CA GLU A 356 7.27 8.72 -16.03
C GLU A 356 6.75 9.11 -17.43
N PHE A 357 5.93 8.25 -18.06
CA PHE A 357 5.34 8.56 -19.37
C PHE A 357 4.42 9.79 -19.32
N ARG A 358 3.57 9.91 -18.29
CA ARG A 358 2.73 11.10 -18.06
C ARG A 358 3.55 12.36 -17.79
N ALA A 359 4.74 12.19 -17.23
CA ALA A 359 5.64 13.29 -16.92
C ALA A 359 6.54 13.69 -18.11
N LEU A 360 6.47 13.02 -19.26
CA LEU A 360 7.14 13.49 -20.48
C LEU A 360 6.57 14.84 -20.93
N PRO A 361 7.36 15.66 -21.64
CA PRO A 361 6.83 16.85 -22.29
C PRO A 361 5.68 16.49 -23.25
N PRO A 362 4.56 17.25 -23.28
CA PRO A 362 3.39 16.93 -24.12
C PRO A 362 3.71 16.75 -25.60
N GLU A 363 4.64 17.53 -26.13
CA GLU A 363 5.11 17.45 -27.51
C GLU A 363 5.86 16.15 -27.82
N GLU A 364 6.49 15.54 -26.82
CA GLU A 364 7.14 14.24 -26.96
C GLU A 364 6.13 13.12 -26.80
N SER A 365 5.33 13.12 -25.73
CA SER A 365 4.37 12.04 -25.45
C SER A 365 3.30 11.91 -26.53
N ALA A 366 2.88 13.00 -27.18
CA ALA A 366 1.95 12.97 -28.32
C ALA A 366 2.48 12.22 -29.56
N ARG A 367 3.82 12.01 -29.64
CA ARG A 367 4.49 11.30 -30.74
C ARG A 367 4.92 9.89 -30.35
N LEU A 368 4.56 9.45 -29.15
CA LEU A 368 4.86 8.13 -28.62
C LEU A 368 3.55 7.37 -28.38
N LYS A 369 3.62 6.05 -28.38
CA LYS A 369 2.51 5.18 -28.03
C LYS A 369 2.96 4.06 -27.08
N ILE A 370 2.02 3.61 -26.27
CA ILE A 370 2.16 2.40 -25.47
C ILE A 370 2.02 1.21 -26.42
N ALA A 371 3.13 0.54 -26.70
CA ALA A 371 3.14 -0.69 -27.49
C ALA A 371 2.62 -1.87 -26.66
N ASP A 372 2.97 -1.93 -25.38
CA ASP A 372 2.48 -2.96 -24.45
C ASP A 372 2.52 -2.48 -22.99
N THR A 373 1.67 -3.07 -22.15
CA THR A 373 1.78 -2.99 -20.67
C THR A 373 2.35 -4.31 -20.16
N ILE A 374 3.66 -4.35 -19.97
CA ILE A 374 4.42 -5.58 -19.72
C ILE A 374 4.25 -6.13 -18.29
N ALA A 375 3.91 -5.27 -17.32
CA ALA A 375 3.63 -5.69 -15.96
C ALA A 375 2.77 -4.66 -15.20
N ARG A 376 2.09 -5.14 -14.16
CA ARG A 376 1.45 -4.32 -13.12
C ARG A 376 2.08 -4.63 -11.78
N ILE A 377 2.81 -3.68 -11.21
CA ILE A 377 3.68 -3.89 -10.05
C ILE A 377 3.23 -3.05 -8.85
N PRO A 378 3.61 -3.40 -7.60
CA PRO A 378 3.34 -2.55 -6.45
C PRO A 378 3.74 -1.09 -6.72
N ASN A 379 2.99 -0.14 -6.16
CA ASN A 379 3.30 1.28 -6.30
C ASN A 379 4.20 1.76 -5.15
N PHE A 380 4.52 3.06 -5.15
CA PHE A 380 5.33 3.71 -4.12
C PHE A 380 4.73 3.50 -2.73
N VAL A 381 5.61 3.40 -1.75
CA VAL A 381 5.29 3.21 -0.35
C VAL A 381 5.81 4.41 0.42
N VAL A 382 4.97 4.98 1.28
CA VAL A 382 5.40 5.99 2.25
C VAL A 382 5.87 5.26 3.50
N LEU A 383 7.12 5.49 3.88
CA LEU A 383 7.76 4.91 5.06
C LEU A 383 7.95 5.99 6.12
N ALA A 384 7.77 5.64 7.40
CA ALA A 384 8.22 6.44 8.52
C ALA A 384 9.52 5.91 9.11
N ASN A 385 10.38 6.84 9.53
CA ASN A 385 11.54 6.52 10.33
C ASN A 385 11.10 6.05 11.74
N PRO A 386 11.63 4.94 12.27
CA PRO A 386 11.24 4.41 13.59
C PRO A 386 11.57 5.35 14.75
N ARG A 387 12.38 6.40 14.54
CA ARG A 387 12.63 7.45 15.54
C ARG A 387 11.42 8.34 15.83
N LEU A 388 10.41 8.35 14.95
CA LEU A 388 9.22 9.16 15.15
C LEU A 388 8.32 8.59 16.26
N ASN A 389 7.67 9.48 16.99
CA ASN A 389 6.69 9.11 18.01
C ASN A 389 5.56 8.27 17.39
N ARG A 390 5.15 7.19 18.06
CA ARG A 390 4.09 6.29 17.56
C ARG A 390 2.75 6.99 17.31
N GLY A 391 2.40 7.97 18.14
CA GLY A 391 1.20 8.79 17.98
C GLY A 391 1.26 9.65 16.72
N LEU A 392 2.41 10.28 16.46
CA LEU A 392 2.68 11.01 15.22
C LEU A 392 2.59 10.08 14.00
N VAL A 393 3.23 8.91 14.04
CA VAL A 393 3.20 7.92 12.95
C VAL A 393 1.77 7.48 12.63
N ALA A 394 0.97 7.14 13.65
CA ALA A 394 -0.42 6.74 13.46
C ALA A 394 -1.29 7.87 12.88
N ARG A 395 -1.04 9.11 13.33
CA ARG A 395 -1.72 10.31 12.83
C ARG A 395 -1.37 10.58 11.36
N LEU A 396 -0.08 10.58 11.01
CA LEU A 396 0.40 10.76 9.65
C LEU A 396 -0.17 9.69 8.72
N LYS A 397 -0.18 8.42 9.13
CA LYS A 397 -0.80 7.34 8.37
C LYS A 397 -2.28 7.62 8.09
N THR A 398 -3.04 8.05 9.10
CA THR A 398 -4.46 8.39 8.94
C THR A 398 -4.65 9.57 7.99
N GLN A 399 -3.84 10.62 8.11
CA GLN A 399 -3.88 11.80 7.24
C GLN A 399 -3.54 11.43 5.79
N LEU A 400 -2.48 10.66 5.56
CA LEU A 400 -2.09 10.20 4.21
C LEU A 400 -3.22 9.41 3.54
N LYS A 401 -3.91 8.53 4.27
CA LYS A 401 -5.08 7.81 3.74
C LYS A 401 -6.25 8.75 3.36
N GLY A 402 -6.39 9.88 4.06
CA GLY A 402 -7.40 10.90 3.79
C GLY A 402 -7.01 11.91 2.71
N PHE A 403 -5.73 11.93 2.28
CA PHE A 403 -5.22 12.98 1.40
C PHE A 403 -5.95 13.06 0.07
N LEU A 404 -6.16 11.93 -0.60
CA LEU A 404 -6.81 11.87 -1.92
C LEU A 404 -8.31 12.20 -1.89
N ALA A 405 -8.92 12.26 -0.69
CA ALA A 405 -10.29 12.73 -0.51
C ALA A 405 -10.39 14.26 -0.35
N ASN A 406 -9.27 14.95 -0.17
CA ASN A 406 -9.24 16.41 -0.13
C ASN A 406 -9.52 16.98 -1.54
N GLN A 407 -10.51 17.88 -1.63
CA GLN A 407 -11.00 18.41 -2.91
C GLN A 407 -10.04 19.39 -3.60
N ASP A 408 -9.05 19.92 -2.85
CA ASP A 408 -8.09 20.89 -3.35
C ASP A 408 -6.75 20.19 -3.64
N ASP A 409 -5.87 20.13 -2.65
CA ASP A 409 -4.53 19.54 -2.76
C ASP A 409 -4.57 18.07 -3.17
N GLY A 410 -5.52 17.29 -2.63
CA GLY A 410 -5.68 15.87 -2.96
C GLY A 410 -6.04 15.66 -4.43
N ALA A 411 -7.00 16.42 -4.94
CA ALA A 411 -7.44 16.35 -6.34
C ALA A 411 -6.36 16.85 -7.31
N ALA A 412 -5.62 17.90 -6.95
CA ALA A 412 -4.49 18.39 -7.74
C ALA A 412 -3.36 17.36 -7.80
N PHE A 413 -3.01 16.73 -6.66
CA PHE A 413 -2.05 15.64 -6.60
C PHE A 413 -2.49 14.45 -7.46
N ALA A 414 -3.76 14.03 -7.35
CA ALA A 414 -4.33 12.94 -8.16
C ALA A 414 -4.21 13.24 -9.67
N THR A 415 -4.58 14.45 -10.07
CA THR A 415 -4.52 14.89 -11.47
C THR A 415 -3.08 14.91 -11.97
N ALA A 416 -2.13 15.41 -11.17
CA ALA A 416 -0.73 15.48 -11.58
C ALA A 416 -0.05 14.10 -11.65
N THR A 417 -0.37 13.20 -10.72
CA THR A 417 0.37 11.92 -10.55
C THR A 417 -0.34 10.70 -11.11
N GLY A 418 -1.67 10.74 -11.21
CA GLY A 418 -2.51 9.59 -11.56
C GLY A 418 -2.74 8.64 -10.38
N ILE A 419 -2.30 9.02 -9.17
CA ILE A 419 -2.61 8.30 -7.94
C ILE A 419 -4.06 8.57 -7.57
N THR A 420 -4.79 7.52 -7.21
CA THR A 420 -6.21 7.57 -6.89
C THR A 420 -6.49 7.28 -5.43
N ALA A 421 -5.59 6.59 -4.73
CA ALA A 421 -5.71 6.32 -3.31
C ALA A 421 -4.35 6.09 -2.65
N MET A 422 -4.35 6.22 -1.31
CA MET A 422 -3.26 5.77 -0.43
C MET A 422 -3.87 4.77 0.55
N SER A 423 -3.58 3.49 0.36
CA SER A 423 -4.20 2.39 1.12
C SER A 423 -3.25 1.81 2.15
N ASP A 424 -3.80 0.98 3.04
CA ASP A 424 -3.00 0.25 4.01
C ASP A 424 -2.03 -0.70 3.29
N VAL A 425 -0.79 -0.73 3.76
CA VAL A 425 0.19 -1.71 3.28
C VAL A 425 -0.11 -3.06 3.91
N ASP A 426 -0.41 -4.07 3.08
CA ASP A 426 -0.50 -5.46 3.51
C ASP A 426 0.87 -6.13 3.41
N GLU A 427 1.23 -6.92 4.41
CA GLU A 427 2.46 -7.73 4.41
C GLU A 427 2.50 -8.70 3.23
N ALA A 428 1.34 -9.17 2.71
CA ALA A 428 1.31 -9.98 1.50
C ALA A 428 1.85 -9.23 0.27
N GLN A 429 1.47 -7.95 0.10
CA GLN A 429 1.96 -7.11 -0.99
C GLN A 429 3.45 -6.80 -0.85
N LEU A 430 3.94 -6.64 0.39
CA LEU A 430 5.36 -6.43 0.65
C LEU A 430 6.19 -7.69 0.41
N ARG A 431 5.66 -8.89 0.72
CA ARG A 431 6.33 -10.16 0.46
C ARG A 431 6.52 -10.44 -1.03
N GLU A 432 5.68 -9.89 -1.91
CA GLU A 432 5.91 -9.95 -3.37
C GLU A 432 7.27 -9.33 -3.76
N LEU A 433 7.80 -8.43 -2.93
CA LEU A 433 9.05 -7.71 -3.18
C LEU A 433 10.29 -8.44 -2.65
N ASP A 434 10.12 -9.52 -1.86
CA ASP A 434 11.22 -10.26 -1.24
C ASP A 434 12.19 -10.83 -2.29
N SER A 435 11.68 -11.26 -3.44
CA SER A 435 12.48 -11.75 -4.57
C SER A 435 13.39 -10.68 -5.20
N TYR A 436 13.08 -9.39 -4.97
CA TYR A 436 13.85 -8.26 -5.49
C TYR A 436 14.81 -7.66 -4.47
N VAL A 437 14.74 -8.06 -3.20
CA VAL A 437 15.56 -7.49 -2.12
C VAL A 437 17.06 -7.65 -2.40
N GLU A 438 17.51 -8.87 -2.71
CA GLU A 438 18.93 -9.12 -3.00
C GLU A 438 19.42 -8.40 -4.26
N GLN A 439 18.59 -8.40 -5.31
CA GLN A 439 18.91 -7.67 -6.54
C GLN A 439 19.02 -6.16 -6.28
N THR A 440 18.14 -5.62 -5.43
CA THR A 440 18.15 -4.21 -5.03
C THR A 440 19.41 -3.89 -4.22
N ARG A 441 19.77 -4.72 -3.24
CA ARG A 441 21.01 -4.56 -2.46
C ARG A 441 22.24 -4.51 -3.37
N ARG A 442 22.33 -5.42 -4.34
CA ARG A 442 23.43 -5.43 -5.34
C ARG A 442 23.43 -4.18 -6.20
N ALA A 443 22.27 -3.79 -6.74
CA ALA A 443 22.14 -2.61 -7.60
C ALA A 443 22.49 -1.29 -6.87
N MET A 444 22.26 -1.23 -5.56
CA MET A 444 22.59 -0.09 -4.71
C MET A 444 24.01 -0.16 -4.12
N GLY A 445 24.76 -1.25 -4.38
CA GLY A 445 26.13 -1.40 -3.89
C GLY A 445 26.26 -1.71 -2.39
N ILE A 446 25.23 -2.32 -1.79
CA ILE A 446 25.20 -2.70 -0.36
C ILE A 446 25.09 -4.22 -0.13
N ALA A 447 25.20 -5.03 -1.19
CA ALA A 447 25.28 -6.48 -1.04
C ALA A 447 26.60 -6.86 -0.33
N LYS A 448 26.50 -7.78 0.64
CA LYS A 448 27.66 -8.33 1.37
C LYS A 448 28.49 -9.26 0.51
#